data_AF-A0A950DRB5-F1
#
_entry.id   AF-A0A950DRB5-F1
#
_cell.length_a   1.000
_cell.length_b   1.000
_cell.length_c   1.000
_cell.angle_alpha   90.00
_cell.angle_beta   90.00
_cell.angle_gamma   90.00
#
_symmetry.space_group_name_H-M   'P 1'
#
loop_
_entity.id
_entity.type
_entity.pdbx_description
1 polymer ?
#
loop_
_entity_poly.entity_id
_entity_poly.type
_entity_poly.pdbx_seq_one_letter_code
_entity_poly.pdbx_strand_id
1 'polypeptide(L)' 'MDLQAAGGARLEATLPRAFYFSDDIFARERERIFHAEWFCAGREEQVRHAGEYLVLDVA' A
#
# COMPACT_ATOMS: atom_id res chain seq x y z
N MET A 1 -6.17 35.31 -29.91
CA MET A 1 -5.78 34.19 -30.78
C MET A 1 -5.61 33.00 -29.87
N ASP A 2 -6.69 32.23 -29.76
CA ASP A 2 -6.75 30.97 -29.04
C ASP A 2 -5.71 29.97 -29.56
N LEU A 3 -5.19 29.18 -28.64
CA LEU A 3 -5.06 27.75 -28.84
C LEU A 3 -5.34 27.08 -27.49
N GLN A 4 -6.61 26.74 -27.33
CA GLN A 4 -7.16 25.84 -26.34
C GLN A 4 -6.20 24.66 -26.11
N ALA A 5 -5.64 24.55 -24.92
CA ALA A 5 -5.11 23.28 -24.45
C ALA A 5 -6.30 22.38 -24.15
N ALA A 6 -6.78 21.67 -25.17
CA ALA A 6 -7.43 20.39 -24.95
C ALA A 6 -6.36 19.48 -24.32
N GLY A 7 -6.23 19.53 -22.99
CA GLY A 7 -5.23 18.79 -22.24
C GLY A 7 -5.56 17.30 -22.26
N GLY A 8 -5.18 16.60 -23.33
CA GLY A 8 -5.24 15.15 -23.39
C GLY A 8 -4.58 14.58 -22.14
N ALA A 9 -5.28 13.69 -21.43
CA ALA A 9 -4.81 13.13 -20.16
C ALA A 9 -3.40 12.58 -20.33
N ARG A 10 -2.42 13.28 -19.75
CA ARG A 10 -1.04 12.78 -19.67
C ARG A 10 -1.03 11.70 -18.60
N LEU A 11 -0.50 10.53 -18.93
CA LEU A 11 -0.32 9.48 -17.94
C LEU A 11 0.72 9.94 -16.93
N GLU A 12 0.40 9.76 -15.65
CA GLU A 12 1.34 10.00 -14.57
C GLU A 12 2.42 8.91 -14.53
N ALA A 13 3.63 9.32 -14.22
CA ALA A 13 4.74 8.39 -14.06
C ALA A 13 4.57 7.59 -12.76
N THR A 14 4.95 6.31 -12.80
CA THR A 14 5.06 5.50 -11.57
C THR A 14 6.23 5.96 -10.71
N LEU A 15 6.35 5.39 -9.51
CA LEU A 15 7.49 5.66 -8.65
C LEU A 15 8.83 5.25 -9.32
N PRO A 16 9.94 5.91 -8.96
CA PRO A 16 11.27 5.49 -9.38
C PRO A 16 11.58 4.04 -8.98
N ARG A 17 12.39 3.35 -9.78
CA ARG A 17 12.78 1.93 -9.58
C ARG A 17 13.13 1.58 -8.12
N ALA A 18 13.86 2.45 -7.43
CA ALA A 18 14.34 2.18 -6.07
C ALA A 18 13.22 1.91 -5.06
N PHE A 19 12.04 2.53 -5.22
CA PHE A 19 10.89 2.30 -4.32
C PHE A 19 10.35 0.87 -4.39
N TYR A 20 10.72 0.09 -5.40
CA TYR A 20 10.30 -1.30 -5.53
C TYR A 20 11.38 -2.32 -5.13
N PHE A 21 12.64 -1.90 -4.98
CA PHE A 21 13.78 -2.82 -4.85
C PHE A 21 14.79 -2.45 -3.77
N SER A 22 14.70 -1.26 -3.16
CA SER A 22 15.64 -0.83 -2.12
C SER A 22 15.17 -1.30 -0.74
N ASP A 23 16.01 -2.09 -0.08
CA ASP A 23 15.75 -2.56 1.28
C ASP A 23 15.67 -1.40 2.29
N ASP A 24 16.50 -0.36 2.12
CA ASP A 24 16.49 0.84 2.98
C ASP A 24 15.17 1.63 2.86
N ILE A 25 14.62 1.74 1.65
CA ILE A 25 13.33 2.40 1.43
C ILE A 25 12.22 1.55 2.06
N PHE A 26 12.24 0.24 1.82
CA PHE A 26 11.24 -0.67 2.39
C PHE A 26 11.27 -0.67 3.93
N ALA A 27 12.45 -0.66 4.56
CA ALA A 27 12.58 -0.58 6.02
C ALA A 27 11.92 0.70 6.59
N ARG A 28 12.06 1.84 5.88
CA ARG A 28 11.43 3.10 6.28
C ARG A 28 9.91 3.08 6.07
N GLU A 29 9.43 2.44 5.02
CA GLU A 29 7.99 2.24 4.79
C GLU A 29 7.37 1.35 5.87
N ARG A 30 8.10 0.30 6.29
CA ARG A 30 7.72 -0.53 7.45
C ARG A 30 7.53 0.28 8.71
N GLU A 31 8.54 1.06 9.08
CA GLU A 31 8.50 1.90 10.28
C GLU A 31 7.36 2.95 10.23
N ARG A 32 7.18 3.63 9.09
CA ARG A 32 6.39 4.86 9.04
C ARG A 32 4.99 4.70 8.48
N ILE A 33 4.73 3.61 7.75
CA ILE A 33 3.45 3.34 7.13
C ILE A 33 2.89 2.07 7.72
N PHE A 34 3.55 0.94 7.49
CA PHE A 34 2.97 -0.35 7.85
C PHE A 34 2.78 -0.52 9.37
N HIS A 35 3.73 -0.09 10.20
CA HIS A 35 3.59 -0.15 11.66
C HIS A 35 2.77 1.02 12.25
N ALA A 36 2.42 2.02 11.44
CA ALA A 36 1.67 3.20 11.87
C ALA A 36 0.19 3.19 11.43
N GLU A 37 -0.18 2.26 10.53
CA GLU A 37 -1.48 2.22 9.87
C GLU A 37 -2.24 0.92 10.15
N TRP A 38 -3.52 0.90 9.78
CA TRP A 38 -4.39 -0.26 9.98
C TRP A 38 -4.20 -1.32 8.90
N PHE A 39 -3.98 -2.56 9.33
CA PHE A 39 -4.10 -3.74 8.47
C PHE A 39 -5.52 -4.32 8.51
N CYS A 40 -6.05 -4.66 7.34
CA CYS A 40 -7.17 -5.59 7.26
C CYS A 40 -6.63 -7.01 7.49
N ALA A 41 -6.71 -7.48 8.74
CA ALA A 41 -6.13 -8.77 9.16
C ALA A 41 -6.91 -10.00 8.63
N GLY A 42 -8.15 -9.84 8.21
CA GLY A 42 -8.95 -10.96 7.71
C GLY A 42 -10.43 -10.61 7.64
N ARG A 43 -11.22 -11.60 7.24
CA ARG A 43 -12.67 -11.54 7.21
C ARG A 43 -13.26 -12.12 8.49
N GLU A 44 -14.44 -11.65 8.85
CA GLU A 44 -15.17 -12.08 10.05
C GLU A 44 -15.44 -13.60 10.02
N GLU A 45 -15.78 -14.16 8.87
CA GLU A 45 -16.06 -15.58 8.75
C GLU A 45 -14.86 -16.51 8.98
N GLN A 46 -13.63 -15.96 9.04
CA GLN A 46 -12.42 -16.75 9.34
C GLN A 46 -12.24 -17.01 10.85
N VAL A 47 -13.00 -16.33 11.71
CA VAL A 47 -12.95 -16.44 13.18
C VAL A 47 -14.38 -16.37 13.75
N ARG A 48 -15.24 -17.28 13.29
CA ARG A 48 -16.67 -17.26 13.60
C ARG A 48 -17.00 -17.80 14.99
N HIS A 49 -16.21 -18.75 15.46
CA HIS A 49 -16.51 -19.50 16.68
C HIS A 49 -15.57 -19.16 17.84
N ALA A 50 -16.07 -19.31 19.06
CA ALA A 50 -15.28 -19.08 20.25
C ALA A 50 -14.06 -20.04 20.29
N GLY A 51 -12.88 -19.46 20.48
CA GLY A 51 -11.61 -20.20 20.52
C GLY A 51 -10.87 -20.27 19.18
N GLU A 52 -11.48 -19.81 18.08
CA GLU A 52 -10.77 -19.63 16.82
C GLU A 52 -9.86 -18.40 16.90
N TYR A 53 -8.69 -18.48 16.25
CA TYR A 53 -7.76 -17.37 16.11
C TYR A 53 -6.92 -17.53 14.85
N LEU A 54 -6.39 -16.39 14.36
CA LEU A 54 -5.43 -16.35 13.26
C LEU A 54 -4.13 -15.74 13.76
N VAL A 55 -3.02 -16.30 13.30
CA VAL A 55 -1.69 -15.71 13.46
C VAL A 55 -1.21 -15.30 12.07
N LEU A 56 -0.84 -14.04 11.92
CA LEU A 56 -0.45 -13.46 10.65
C LEU A 56 0.91 -12.82 10.81
N ASP A 57 1.80 -13.10 9.85
CA ASP A 57 3.03 -12.35 9.69
C ASP A 57 2.73 -11.12 8.82
N VAL A 58 2.91 -9.93 9.38
CA VAL A 58 2.62 -8.66 8.71
C VAL A 58 3.83 -7.74 8.77
N ALA A 59 4.19 -7.21 7.60
CA ALA A 59 5.25 -6.23 7.34
C ALA A 59 6.63 -6.57 7.91
#